data_AF-A0A7S0WLS5-F1
#
_entry.id   AF-A0A7S0WLS5-F1
#
_cell.length_a   1.000
_cell.length_b   1.000
_cell.length_c   1.000
_cell.angle_alpha   90.00
_cell.angle_beta   90.00
_cell.angle_gamma   90.00
#
_symmetry.space_group_name_H-M   'P 1'
#
loop_
_entity.id
_entity.type
_entity.pdbx_description
1 polymer ?
#
loop_
_entity_poly.entity_id
_entity_poly.type
_entity_poly.pdbx_seq_one_letter_code
_entity_poly.pdbx_strand_id
1 'polypeptide(L)'
;MAALQLNSAVFSAKAGGLAPASRKTAKLGCSPRVPSTLRSSSLSTQRLAKFERRTAVTSANWNPFDKSKSAKGESGPAYPTGKLTIFTSKGSRAQIIEWYALEKGIEFESVNVNMRTGEHKKAPFTNVNPFGKMPAIQAADGTPIFESGAILLYLAGLAGELETPEQYATAAKWILYANATYWTDVEKKRAGPPDQLQALETLLSDRPYLQGEEFTVSDVAVGSYLYYTKAFFGERFAKYPNVAKYLDSLMDMESFKNTCGAS
;
A
#
# COMPACT_ATOMS: atom_id res chain seq x y z
N MET A 1 8.60 33.38 -17.57
CA MET A 1 7.70 33.11 -18.71
C MET A 1 8.46 32.31 -19.76
N ALA A 2 8.08 31.04 -19.95
CA ALA A 2 8.35 30.14 -21.10
C ALA A 2 7.90 28.74 -20.63
N ALA A 3 6.59 28.43 -20.73
CA ALA A 3 5.93 27.81 -21.87
C ALA A 3 6.25 26.30 -22.00
N LEU A 4 5.28 25.49 -21.56
CA LEU A 4 5.15 24.05 -21.80
C LEU A 4 5.23 23.74 -23.31
N GLN A 5 5.89 22.64 -23.67
CA GLN A 5 5.60 21.92 -24.90
C GLN A 5 5.23 20.47 -24.57
N LEU A 6 3.94 20.19 -24.72
CA LEU A 6 3.35 18.85 -24.83
C LEU A 6 3.55 18.37 -26.27
N ASN A 7 4.16 17.19 -26.44
CA ASN A 7 4.22 16.53 -27.74
C ASN A 7 2.89 15.82 -28.03
N SER A 8 2.21 16.30 -29.07
CA SER A 8 1.05 15.68 -29.71
C SER A 8 1.44 15.11 -31.08
N ALA A 9 1.15 13.83 -31.32
CA ALA A 9 0.84 13.22 -32.63
C ALA A 9 1.01 11.69 -32.54
N VAL A 10 0.26 10.80 -33.20
CA VAL A 10 -0.88 10.81 -34.14
C VAL A 10 -1.29 9.32 -34.17
N PHE A 11 -2.58 8.98 -34.08
CA PHE A 11 -3.06 7.69 -34.62
C PHE A 11 -4.34 7.91 -35.41
N SER A 12 -4.23 7.55 -36.70
CA SER A 12 -5.25 7.66 -37.73
C SER A 12 -6.35 6.62 -37.51
N ALA A 13 -7.60 7.06 -37.50
CA ALA A 13 -8.77 6.22 -37.49
C ALA A 13 -9.07 5.71 -38.90
N LYS A 14 -9.21 4.39 -39.07
CA LYS A 14 -9.87 3.79 -40.25
C LYS A 14 -11.12 3.04 -39.79
N ALA A 15 -12.25 3.53 -40.25
CA ALA A 15 -13.55 2.89 -40.12
C ALA A 15 -13.65 1.67 -41.06
N GLY A 16 -14.21 0.56 -40.58
CA GLY A 16 -14.56 -0.62 -41.35
C GLY A 16 -15.79 -1.28 -40.72
N GLY A 17 -16.86 -1.44 -41.51
CA GLY A 17 -18.22 -1.74 -41.06
C GLY A 17 -18.51 -3.19 -40.70
N LEU A 18 -19.69 -3.36 -40.09
CA LEU A 18 -20.30 -4.61 -39.60
C LEU A 18 -20.78 -5.56 -40.71
N ALA A 19 -20.76 -6.87 -40.41
CA ALA A 19 -21.84 -7.81 -40.72
C ALA A 19 -21.86 -9.00 -39.74
N PRO A 20 -23.02 -9.62 -39.42
CA PRO A 20 -23.19 -10.51 -38.27
C PRO A 20 -23.08 -12.01 -38.62
N ALA A 21 -22.51 -12.82 -37.73
CA ALA A 21 -22.52 -14.27 -37.85
C ALA A 21 -23.71 -14.90 -37.11
N SER A 22 -24.44 -15.74 -37.84
CA SER A 22 -25.74 -16.33 -37.48
C SER A 22 -25.63 -17.54 -36.54
N ARG A 23 -26.61 -17.63 -35.63
CA ARG A 23 -26.92 -18.81 -34.81
C ARG A 23 -27.38 -19.96 -35.69
N LYS A 24 -26.80 -21.16 -35.53
CA LYS A 24 -27.44 -22.42 -35.93
C LYS A 24 -27.75 -23.25 -34.68
N THR A 25 -29.04 -23.43 -34.46
CA THR A 25 -29.65 -24.38 -33.52
C THR A 25 -29.58 -25.79 -34.10
N ALA A 26 -29.08 -26.76 -33.33
CA ALA A 26 -29.33 -28.17 -33.57
C ALA A 26 -30.04 -28.75 -32.34
N LYS A 27 -31.35 -29.00 -32.49
CA LYS A 27 -32.14 -29.88 -31.61
C LYS A 27 -32.12 -31.28 -32.23
N LEU A 28 -31.63 -32.26 -31.50
CA LEU A 28 -31.97 -33.67 -31.68
C LEU A 28 -32.23 -34.24 -30.30
N GLY A 29 -33.48 -34.61 -30.03
CA GLY A 29 -33.86 -35.38 -28.86
C GLY A 29 -34.04 -36.85 -29.23
N CYS A 30 -33.69 -37.77 -28.32
CA CYS A 30 -34.57 -38.86 -27.89
C CYS A 30 -33.96 -39.70 -26.75
N SER A 31 -34.71 -39.78 -25.65
CA SER A 31 -34.86 -40.85 -24.64
C SER A 31 -33.71 -41.25 -23.68
N PRO A 32 -34.02 -41.55 -22.39
CA PRO A 32 -33.03 -41.72 -21.34
C PRO A 32 -32.54 -43.16 -21.28
N ARG A 33 -31.22 -43.33 -21.23
CA ARG A 33 -30.60 -44.59 -20.84
C ARG A 33 -29.80 -44.29 -19.58
N VAL A 34 -30.21 -44.83 -18.44
CA VAL A 34 -29.47 -44.75 -17.17
C VAL A 34 -28.46 -45.89 -17.17
N PRO A 35 -27.14 -45.63 -17.15
CA PRO A 35 -26.17 -46.60 -16.69
C PRO A 35 -25.97 -46.37 -15.20
N SER A 36 -26.39 -47.38 -14.43
CA SER A 36 -26.03 -47.56 -13.04
C SER A 36 -24.50 -47.57 -12.87
N THR A 37 -24.06 -47.20 -11.67
CA THR A 37 -22.68 -47.19 -11.15
C THR A 37 -21.92 -45.85 -11.31
N LEU A 38 -22.33 -44.86 -10.51
CA LEU A 38 -21.39 -43.88 -9.96
C LEU A 38 -20.38 -44.64 -9.08
N ARG A 39 -19.24 -45.01 -9.65
CA ARG A 39 -18.08 -45.42 -8.86
C ARG A 39 -17.54 -44.14 -8.22
N SER A 40 -17.97 -43.86 -6.98
CA SER A 40 -17.37 -42.81 -6.16
C SER A 40 -15.89 -43.13 -6.04
N SER A 41 -15.03 -42.38 -6.73
CA SER A 41 -13.61 -42.36 -6.44
C SER A 41 -13.46 -41.72 -5.07
N SER A 42 -13.49 -42.55 -4.02
CA SER A 42 -13.10 -42.15 -2.69
C SER A 42 -11.69 -41.58 -2.80
N LEU A 43 -11.54 -40.26 -2.71
CA LEU A 43 -10.27 -39.69 -2.33
C LEU A 43 -9.87 -40.42 -1.05
N SER A 44 -8.78 -41.18 -1.11
CA SER A 44 -8.38 -42.04 0.00
C SER A 44 -8.33 -41.20 1.27
N THR A 45 -8.94 -41.69 2.34
CA THR A 45 -8.98 -41.05 3.66
C THR A 45 -7.56 -40.71 4.16
N GLN A 46 -6.54 -41.40 3.62
CA GLN A 46 -5.13 -41.12 3.81
C GLN A 46 -4.64 -39.77 3.24
N ARG A 47 -5.20 -39.26 2.12
CA ARG A 47 -4.85 -37.92 1.60
C ARG A 47 -5.43 -36.80 2.43
N LEU A 48 -6.64 -36.97 2.98
CA LEU A 48 -7.27 -35.99 3.90
C LEU A 48 -6.56 -35.98 5.26
N ALA A 49 -6.26 -37.15 5.83
CA ALA A 49 -5.53 -37.26 7.11
C ALA A 49 -4.06 -36.77 7.06
N LYS A 50 -3.48 -36.63 5.86
CA LYS A 50 -2.14 -36.05 5.64
C LYS A 50 -2.19 -34.51 5.50
N PHE A 51 -3.35 -33.96 5.12
CA PHE A 51 -3.58 -32.53 5.04
C PHE A 51 -3.89 -31.93 6.43
N GLU A 52 -4.65 -32.65 7.25
CA GLU A 52 -5.01 -32.23 8.61
C GLU A 52 -3.80 -32.15 9.56
N ARG A 53 -2.74 -32.95 9.32
CA ARG A 53 -1.54 -32.98 10.17
C ARG A 53 -0.54 -31.83 9.97
N ARG A 54 -0.81 -30.88 9.07
CA ARG A 54 0.00 -29.65 8.91
C ARG A 54 -0.61 -28.40 9.55
N THR A 55 -1.67 -28.55 10.34
CA THR A 55 -2.45 -27.42 10.88
C THR A 55 -1.95 -26.90 12.24
N ALA A 56 -1.06 -27.63 12.91
CA ALA A 56 -0.40 -27.10 14.09
C ALA A 56 0.80 -26.25 13.65
N VAL A 57 0.58 -24.95 13.43
CA VAL A 57 1.66 -23.95 13.50
C VAL A 57 2.09 -23.90 14.97
N THR A 58 2.89 -24.87 15.40
CA THR A 58 3.53 -24.86 16.71
C THR A 58 4.58 -23.76 16.66
N SER A 59 4.23 -22.59 17.19
CA SER A 59 5.11 -21.44 17.47
C SER A 59 6.20 -21.21 16.42
N ALA A 60 5.94 -20.31 15.46
CA ALA A 60 7.04 -19.72 14.71
C ALA A 60 8.12 -19.25 15.71
N ASN A 61 9.39 -19.61 15.46
CA ASN A 61 10.52 -19.24 16.34
C ASN A 61 10.65 -17.72 16.55
N TRP A 62 10.01 -16.94 15.68
CA TRP A 62 9.84 -15.50 15.80
C TRP A 62 8.35 -15.16 15.69
N ASN A 63 7.76 -14.74 16.82
CA ASN A 63 6.44 -14.13 16.87
C ASN A 63 6.60 -12.75 17.53
N PRO A 64 6.50 -11.64 16.77
CA PRO A 64 6.65 -10.29 17.34
C PRO A 64 5.52 -9.96 18.33
N PHE A 65 4.46 -10.75 18.37
CA PHE A 65 3.33 -10.62 19.30
C PHE A 65 3.45 -11.54 20.53
N ASP A 66 4.49 -12.38 20.62
CA ASP A 66 4.70 -13.25 21.77
C ASP A 66 5.30 -12.47 22.95
N LYS A 67 4.41 -11.85 23.74
CA LYS A 67 4.77 -11.14 24.98
C LYS A 67 5.23 -12.10 26.10
N SER A 68 5.15 -13.43 25.93
CA SER A 68 5.53 -14.40 26.98
C SER A 68 7.04 -14.45 27.25
N LYS A 69 7.87 -14.08 26.25
CA LYS A 69 9.32 -13.90 26.46
C LYS A 69 9.61 -12.67 27.33
N SER A 70 8.93 -11.55 27.05
CA SER A 70 8.99 -10.34 27.88
C SER A 70 8.52 -10.58 29.33
N ALA A 71 7.55 -11.49 29.54
CA ALA A 71 7.07 -11.87 30.87
C ALA A 71 8.08 -12.73 31.69
N LYS A 72 9.09 -13.32 31.05
CA LYS A 72 10.16 -14.11 31.71
C LYS A 72 11.42 -13.30 32.03
N GLY A 73 11.39 -11.98 31.86
CA GLY A 73 12.58 -11.12 32.04
C GLY A 73 13.60 -11.23 30.89
N GLU A 74 13.28 -12.00 29.84
CA GLU A 74 14.02 -11.96 28.58
C GLU A 74 13.45 -10.82 27.75
N SER A 75 14.22 -9.77 27.47
CA SER A 75 13.79 -8.72 26.55
C SER A 75 13.57 -9.35 25.17
N GLY A 76 12.31 -9.54 24.77
CA GLY A 76 11.99 -9.80 23.37
C GLY A 76 12.61 -8.71 22.48
N PRO A 77 12.72 -8.92 21.15
CA PRO A 77 13.27 -7.91 20.27
C PRO A 77 12.42 -6.62 20.36
N ALA A 78 12.95 -5.62 21.05
CA ALA A 78 12.35 -4.30 21.18
C ALA A 78 12.82 -3.42 20.01
N TYR A 79 12.00 -2.44 19.62
CA TYR A 79 12.46 -1.43 18.68
C TYR A 79 13.63 -0.65 19.31
N PRO A 80 14.73 -0.41 18.56
CA PRO A 80 15.81 0.43 19.05
C PRO A 80 15.27 1.83 19.34
N THR A 81 15.54 2.33 20.54
CA THR A 81 15.12 3.65 20.98
C THR A 81 16.17 4.69 20.61
N GLY A 82 15.72 5.90 20.31
CA GLY A 82 16.57 7.01 19.89
C GLY A 82 16.18 7.57 18.54
N LYS A 83 17.04 8.45 18.03
CA LYS A 83 16.80 9.23 16.82
C LYS A 83 17.03 8.38 15.57
N LEU A 84 16.06 8.38 14.65
CA LEU A 84 16.17 7.76 13.33
C LEU A 84 16.87 8.70 12.34
N THR A 85 17.46 8.15 11.27
CA THR A 85 17.90 8.95 10.12
C THR A 85 16.97 8.69 8.94
N ILE A 86 16.30 9.72 8.43
CA ILE A 86 15.48 9.66 7.21
C ILE A 86 16.26 10.27 6.06
N PHE A 87 16.50 9.50 5.01
CA PHE A 87 17.08 10.04 3.77
C PHE A 87 15.97 10.66 2.93
N THR A 88 16.03 11.97 2.73
CA THR A 88 14.98 12.77 2.07
C THR A 88 15.49 13.51 0.84
N SER A 89 14.57 13.97 0.02
CA SER A 89 14.81 14.88 -1.11
C SER A 89 13.50 15.59 -1.42
N LYS A 90 13.56 16.88 -1.78
CA LYS A 90 12.38 17.63 -2.21
C LYS A 90 11.65 16.89 -3.34
N GLY A 91 10.34 16.72 -3.21
CA GLY A 91 9.49 16.04 -4.19
C GLY A 91 9.62 14.51 -4.21
N SER A 92 10.37 13.92 -3.27
CA SER A 92 10.44 12.47 -3.11
C SER A 92 9.36 11.97 -2.15
N ARG A 93 9.11 10.65 -2.19
CA ARG A 93 8.18 9.98 -1.26
C ARG A 93 8.70 9.89 0.19
N ALA A 94 9.89 10.40 0.48
CA ALA A 94 10.41 10.48 1.85
C ALA A 94 9.61 11.44 2.74
N GLN A 95 8.98 12.46 2.15
CA GLN A 95 8.11 13.39 2.89
C GLN A 95 6.93 12.69 3.55
N ILE A 96 6.46 11.56 3.00
CA ILE A 96 5.41 10.72 3.60
C ILE A 96 5.90 10.07 4.90
N ILE A 97 7.17 9.68 4.95
CA ILE A 97 7.79 9.06 6.13
C ILE A 97 8.02 10.13 7.20
N GLU A 98 8.52 11.30 6.81
CA GLU A 98 8.69 12.45 7.70
C GLU A 98 7.34 12.88 8.30
N TRP A 99 6.28 12.92 7.48
CA TRP A 99 4.92 13.23 7.95
C TRP A 99 4.48 12.28 9.06
N TYR A 100 4.56 10.97 8.83
CA TYR A 100 4.12 9.99 9.83
C TYR A 100 4.98 10.01 11.09
N ALA A 101 6.30 10.17 10.94
CA ALA A 101 7.21 10.27 12.07
C ALA A 101 6.89 11.49 12.95
N LEU A 102 6.64 12.66 12.33
CA LEU A 102 6.21 13.86 13.07
C LEU A 102 4.86 13.65 13.79
N GLU A 103 3.88 13.07 13.10
CA GLU A 103 2.55 12.86 13.67
C GLU A 103 2.57 11.89 14.87
N LYS A 104 3.48 10.92 14.88
CA LYS A 104 3.65 9.98 15.99
C LYS A 104 4.69 10.42 17.02
N GLY A 105 5.26 11.61 16.88
CA GLY A 105 6.28 12.13 17.80
C GLY A 105 7.58 11.31 17.79
N ILE A 106 7.88 10.62 16.69
CA ILE A 106 9.10 9.83 16.53
C ILE A 106 10.24 10.79 16.20
N GLU A 107 11.31 10.76 16.99
CA GLU A 107 12.48 11.60 16.75
C GLU A 107 13.28 11.13 15.53
N PHE A 108 13.59 12.06 14.63
CA PHE A 108 14.43 11.79 13.46
C PHE A 108 15.30 12.98 13.04
N GLU A 109 16.28 12.70 12.19
CA GLU A 109 16.96 13.69 11.36
C GLU A 109 16.77 13.40 9.89
N SER A 110 16.65 14.46 9.11
CA SER A 110 16.58 14.39 7.66
C SER A 110 17.98 14.59 7.05
N VAL A 111 18.42 13.62 6.26
CA VAL A 111 19.61 13.72 5.41
C VAL A 111 19.16 13.97 3.98
N ASN A 112 19.42 15.18 3.47
CA ASN A 112 19.06 15.52 2.10
C ASN A 112 19.99 14.79 1.10
N VAL A 113 19.40 14.03 0.18
CA VAL A 113 20.06 13.30 -0.90
C VAL A 113 19.66 13.93 -2.22
N ASN A 114 20.61 14.56 -2.91
CA ASN A 114 20.30 15.27 -4.15
C ASN A 114 20.02 14.28 -5.30
N MET A 115 18.74 14.11 -5.61
CA MET A 115 18.32 13.22 -6.71
C MET A 115 18.74 13.74 -8.09
N ARG A 116 18.92 15.06 -8.25
CA ARG A 116 19.28 15.70 -9.52
C ARG A 116 20.75 15.46 -9.90
N THR A 117 21.64 15.38 -8.91
CA THR A 117 23.06 15.05 -9.10
C THR A 117 23.33 13.54 -9.12
N GLY A 118 22.31 12.72 -8.82
CA GLY A 118 22.44 11.26 -8.80
C GLY A 118 23.03 10.71 -7.51
N GLU A 119 23.05 11.47 -6.40
CA GLU A 119 23.59 11.00 -5.10
C GLU A 119 22.89 9.73 -4.58
N HIS A 120 21.57 9.65 -4.78
CA HIS A 120 20.78 8.45 -4.49
C HIS A 120 21.23 7.18 -5.26
N LYS A 121 22.17 7.28 -6.22
CA LYS A 121 22.74 6.14 -6.96
C LYS A 121 24.14 5.75 -6.49
N LYS A 122 24.65 6.37 -5.43
CA LYS A 122 26.03 6.19 -4.93
C LYS A 122 26.04 6.03 -3.41
N ALA A 123 27.16 5.55 -2.89
CA ALA A 123 27.43 5.63 -1.46
C ALA A 123 27.50 7.11 -1.01
N PRO A 124 27.09 7.45 0.22
CA PRO A 124 26.67 6.53 1.27
C PRO A 124 25.23 6.01 1.13
N PHE A 125 24.38 6.62 0.30
CA PHE A 125 22.95 6.26 0.22
C PHE A 125 22.72 4.80 -0.20
N THR A 126 23.48 4.28 -1.16
CA THR A 126 23.34 2.88 -1.60
C THR A 126 23.74 1.85 -0.56
N ASN A 127 24.42 2.25 0.52
CA ASN A 127 24.67 1.38 1.67
C ASN A 127 23.39 1.15 2.49
N VAL A 128 22.41 2.05 2.36
CA VAL A 128 21.09 1.96 3.01
C VAL A 128 20.05 1.37 2.05
N ASN A 129 20.00 1.84 0.80
CA ASN A 129 19.16 1.24 -0.24
C ASN A 129 19.96 0.93 -1.51
N PRO A 130 20.29 -0.35 -1.77
CA PRO A 130 21.13 -0.74 -2.91
C PRO A 130 20.49 -0.45 -4.28
N PHE A 131 19.17 -0.27 -4.36
CA PHE A 131 18.45 0.06 -5.60
C PHE A 131 18.52 1.55 -5.94
N GLY A 132 19.02 2.36 -5.00
CA GLY A 132 19.13 3.78 -5.16
C GLY A 132 17.78 4.45 -5.38
N LYS A 133 16.77 4.08 -4.57
CA LYS A 133 15.41 4.61 -4.64
C LYS A 133 15.03 5.21 -3.28
N MET A 134 14.26 6.28 -3.31
CA MET A 134 13.72 6.91 -2.10
C MET A 134 12.28 6.42 -1.89
N PRO A 135 11.81 6.26 -0.64
CA PRO A 135 12.51 6.57 0.62
C PRO A 135 13.42 5.44 1.14
N ALA A 136 14.29 5.80 2.09
CA ALA A 136 15.07 4.89 2.94
C ALA A 136 15.32 5.54 4.31
N ILE A 137 15.46 4.73 5.36
CA ILE A 137 15.83 5.17 6.71
C ILE A 137 16.97 4.31 7.27
N GLN A 138 17.63 4.83 8.30
CA GLN A 138 18.35 4.02 9.28
C GLN A 138 17.64 4.11 10.62
N ALA A 139 17.40 2.95 11.24
CA ALA A 139 16.94 2.87 12.61
C ALA A 139 17.98 3.41 13.60
N ALA A 140 17.60 3.59 14.86
CA ALA A 140 18.50 4.14 15.88
C ALA A 140 19.75 3.29 16.14
N ASP A 141 19.70 1.98 15.84
CA ASP A 141 20.84 1.05 15.88
C ASP A 141 21.62 0.96 14.56
N GLY A 142 21.28 1.81 13.58
CA GLY A 142 21.89 1.84 12.26
C GLY A 142 21.28 0.86 11.24
N THR A 143 20.27 0.07 11.62
CA THR A 143 19.62 -0.90 10.71
C THR A 143 19.01 -0.19 9.50
N PRO A 144 19.43 -0.52 8.26
CA PRO A 144 18.90 0.10 7.06
C PRO A 144 17.53 -0.49 6.69
N ILE A 145 16.56 0.38 6.39
CA ILE A 145 15.21 -0.01 5.97
C ILE A 145 14.82 0.81 4.74
N PHE A 146 14.42 0.13 3.67
CA PHE A 146 13.89 0.74 2.44
C PHE A 146 12.52 0.13 2.10
N GLU A 147 11.86 0.69 1.07
CA GLU A 147 10.43 0.54 0.76
C GLU A 147 9.53 1.34 1.71
N SER A 148 8.74 2.27 1.15
CA SER A 148 7.86 3.14 1.95
C SER A 148 6.91 2.34 2.84
N GLY A 149 6.34 1.25 2.32
CA GLY A 149 5.42 0.40 3.07
C GLY A 149 6.09 -0.34 4.23
N ALA A 150 7.33 -0.81 4.04
CA ALA A 150 8.09 -1.48 5.11
C ALA A 150 8.50 -0.49 6.20
N ILE A 151 8.92 0.72 5.79
CA ILE A 151 9.25 1.80 6.72
C ILE A 151 8.01 2.21 7.53
N LEU A 152 6.86 2.38 6.88
CA LEU A 152 5.60 2.72 7.57
C LEU A 152 5.19 1.64 8.58
N LEU A 153 5.29 0.34 8.23
CA LEU A 153 5.04 -0.75 9.17
C LEU A 153 6.01 -0.72 10.37
N TYR A 154 7.28 -0.46 10.12
CA TYR A 154 8.29 -0.35 11.17
C TYR A 154 7.98 0.80 12.14
N LEU A 155 7.67 2.00 11.61
CA LEU A 155 7.33 3.16 12.41
C LEU A 155 6.00 2.96 13.17
N ALA A 156 5.02 2.28 12.57
CA ALA A 156 3.77 1.98 13.24
C ALA A 156 3.97 1.00 14.41
N GLY A 157 4.85 0.02 14.25
CA GLY A 157 5.27 -0.83 15.35
C GLY A 157 6.00 -0.06 16.46
N LEU A 158 6.92 0.84 16.09
CA LEU A 158 7.62 1.73 17.04
C LEU A 158 6.64 2.63 17.80
N ALA A 159 5.58 3.12 17.13
CA ALA A 159 4.52 3.92 17.73
C ALA A 159 3.50 3.11 18.54
N GLY A 160 3.64 1.79 18.63
CA GLY A 160 2.73 0.93 19.38
C GLY A 160 1.38 0.66 18.70
N GLU A 161 1.24 0.90 17.39
CA GLU A 161 -0.02 0.63 16.67
C GLU A 161 -0.23 -0.85 16.34
N LEU A 162 0.82 -1.67 16.40
CA LEU A 162 0.84 -3.03 15.87
C LEU A 162 1.05 -4.09 16.98
N GLU A 163 0.26 -4.02 18.06
CA GLU A 163 0.40 -4.93 19.20
C GLU A 163 -0.26 -6.30 19.00
N THR A 164 -1.21 -6.41 18.07
CA THR A 164 -1.90 -7.68 17.75
C THR A 164 -1.74 -8.07 16.28
N PRO A 165 -1.89 -9.38 15.95
CA PRO A 165 -1.91 -9.84 14.57
C PRO A 165 -2.95 -9.12 13.70
N GLU A 166 -4.11 -8.79 14.26
CA GLU A 166 -5.20 -8.10 13.57
C GLU A 166 -4.84 -6.65 13.23
N GLN A 167 -4.20 -5.93 14.16
CA GLN A 167 -3.69 -4.59 13.91
C GLN A 167 -2.62 -4.59 12.83
N TYR A 168 -1.65 -5.51 12.92
CA TYR A 168 -0.62 -5.68 11.90
C TYR A 168 -1.22 -6.02 10.54
N ALA A 169 -2.13 -6.98 10.47
CA ALA A 169 -2.79 -7.37 9.23
C ALA A 169 -3.59 -6.22 8.63
N THR A 170 -4.21 -5.39 9.45
CA THR A 170 -4.98 -4.22 8.99
C THR A 170 -4.08 -3.14 8.40
N ALA A 171 -2.99 -2.79 9.08
CA ALA A 171 -1.99 -1.85 8.57
C ALA A 171 -1.35 -2.37 7.26
N ALA A 172 -0.89 -3.62 7.26
CA ALA A 172 -0.26 -4.24 6.10
C ALA A 172 -1.22 -4.30 4.91
N LYS A 173 -2.51 -4.64 5.12
CA LYS A 173 -3.54 -4.64 4.08
C LYS A 173 -3.65 -3.27 3.41
N TRP A 174 -3.78 -2.19 4.17
CA TRP A 174 -3.93 -0.85 3.61
C TRP A 174 -2.66 -0.34 2.93
N ILE A 175 -1.49 -0.63 3.49
CA ILE A 175 -0.19 -0.30 2.89
C ILE A 175 0.01 -1.03 1.56
N LEU A 176 -0.26 -2.34 1.52
CA LEU A 176 -0.13 -3.14 0.30
C LEU A 176 -1.17 -2.73 -0.74
N TYR A 177 -2.41 -2.46 -0.32
CA TYR A 177 -3.44 -1.91 -1.19
C TYR A 177 -2.96 -0.59 -1.82
N ALA A 178 -2.44 0.34 -1.02
CA ALA A 178 -1.95 1.63 -1.49
C ALA A 178 -0.82 1.48 -2.53
N ASN A 179 0.22 0.70 -2.20
CA ASN A 179 1.42 0.55 -3.02
C ASN A 179 1.20 -0.30 -4.28
N ALA A 180 0.52 -1.44 -4.14
CA ALA A 180 0.48 -2.48 -5.17
C ALA A 180 -0.82 -2.50 -5.97
N THR A 181 -1.92 -1.96 -5.43
CA THR A 181 -3.23 -1.96 -6.10
C THR A 181 -3.65 -0.57 -6.54
N TYR A 182 -3.72 0.37 -5.61
CA TYR A 182 -4.24 1.71 -5.89
C TYR A 182 -3.29 2.51 -6.78
N TRP A 183 -2.03 2.65 -6.38
CA TRP A 183 -1.05 3.43 -7.16
C TRP A 183 -0.79 2.84 -8.54
N THR A 184 -0.72 1.52 -8.66
CA THR A 184 -0.50 0.85 -9.95
C THR A 184 -1.66 1.10 -10.92
N ASP A 185 -2.89 1.16 -10.42
CA ASP A 185 -4.06 1.53 -11.22
C ASP A 185 -4.08 3.01 -11.60
N VAL A 186 -3.70 3.92 -10.68
CA VAL A 186 -3.51 5.35 -10.98
C VAL A 186 -2.53 5.54 -12.12
N GLU A 187 -1.39 4.84 -12.09
CA GLU A 187 -0.37 4.92 -13.14
C GLU A 187 -0.84 4.38 -14.50
N LYS A 188 -1.62 3.29 -14.51
CA LYS A 188 -2.16 2.69 -15.74
C LYS A 188 -3.32 3.49 -16.31
N LYS A 189 -4.21 4.00 -15.46
CA LYS A 189 -5.47 4.64 -15.83
C LYS A 189 -5.37 6.16 -15.77
N ARG A 190 -4.25 6.79 -16.15
CA ARG A 190 -4.11 8.26 -16.11
C ARG A 190 -5.20 9.05 -16.84
N ALA A 191 -5.93 8.43 -17.77
CA ALA A 191 -7.08 9.02 -18.46
C ALA A 191 -8.40 9.02 -17.64
N GLY A 192 -8.49 8.29 -16.51
CA GLY A 192 -9.71 8.12 -15.71
C GLY A 192 -9.44 7.93 -14.21
N PRO A 193 -10.26 8.48 -13.30
CA PRO A 193 -10.10 8.17 -11.89
C PRO A 193 -10.17 6.64 -11.69
N PRO A 194 -9.31 6.05 -10.85
CA PRO A 194 -9.37 4.62 -10.57
C PRO A 194 -10.73 4.27 -9.92
N ASP A 195 -11.32 3.13 -10.29
CA ASP A 195 -12.63 2.68 -9.81
C ASP A 195 -12.67 2.59 -8.27
N GLN A 196 -11.51 2.37 -7.67
CA GLN A 196 -11.21 2.38 -6.25
C GLN A 196 -11.66 3.67 -5.54
N LEU A 197 -11.66 4.83 -6.21
CA LEU A 197 -12.14 6.08 -5.60
C LEU A 197 -13.62 6.01 -5.23
N GLN A 198 -14.44 5.27 -5.98
CA GLN A 198 -15.85 5.09 -5.61
C GLN A 198 -16.01 4.22 -4.37
N ALA A 199 -15.15 3.22 -4.19
CA ALA A 199 -15.16 2.40 -2.98
C ALA A 199 -14.70 3.19 -1.75
N LEU A 200 -13.65 4.01 -1.91
CA LEU A 200 -13.19 4.93 -0.85
C LEU A 200 -14.24 5.99 -0.51
N GLU A 201 -14.95 6.51 -1.52
CA GLU A 201 -16.05 7.46 -1.33
C GLU A 201 -17.17 6.90 -0.46
N THR A 202 -17.58 5.65 -0.71
CA THR A 202 -18.57 4.97 0.14
C THR A 202 -18.00 4.71 1.53
N LEU A 203 -16.75 4.24 1.63
CA LEU A 203 -16.13 3.90 2.91
C LEU A 203 -15.98 5.13 3.82
N LEU A 204 -15.60 6.28 3.26
CA LEU A 204 -15.36 7.53 4.00
C LEU A 204 -16.65 8.35 4.23
N SER A 205 -17.81 7.81 3.88
CA SER A 205 -19.09 8.51 4.09
C SER A 205 -19.53 8.54 5.56
N ASP A 206 -19.04 7.60 6.38
CA ASP A 206 -19.46 7.40 7.77
C ASP A 206 -18.32 7.43 8.79
N ARG A 207 -17.09 7.76 8.36
CA ARG A 207 -15.90 7.75 9.23
C ARG A 207 -14.90 8.84 8.85
N PRO A 208 -14.19 9.43 9.83
CA PRO A 208 -13.15 10.42 9.57
C PRO A 208 -11.85 9.81 9.04
N TYR A 209 -11.55 8.53 9.35
CA TYR A 209 -10.32 7.84 8.96
C TYR A 209 -10.60 6.42 8.44
N LEU A 210 -9.63 5.80 7.76
CA LEU A 210 -9.81 4.48 7.14
C LEU A 210 -10.14 3.37 8.13
N GLN A 211 -9.66 3.49 9.36
CA GLN A 211 -9.88 2.52 10.44
C GLN A 211 -11.01 2.94 11.40
N GLY A 212 -11.75 4.02 11.11
CA GLY A 212 -12.81 4.53 11.97
C GLY A 212 -12.47 5.93 12.47
N GLU A 213 -12.38 6.08 13.79
CA GLU A 213 -12.26 7.39 14.47
C GLU A 213 -10.82 7.88 14.66
N GLU A 214 -9.82 6.99 14.52
CA GLU A 214 -8.42 7.30 14.83
C GLU A 214 -7.55 7.37 13.57
N PHE A 215 -6.62 8.32 13.58
CA PHE A 215 -5.57 8.43 12.57
C PHE A 215 -4.49 7.37 12.79
N THR A 216 -4.19 6.62 11.74
CA THR A 216 -3.26 5.49 11.77
C THR A 216 -2.29 5.52 10.60
N VAL A 217 -1.32 4.62 10.60
CA VAL A 217 -0.44 4.40 9.44
C VAL A 217 -1.19 4.13 8.12
N SER A 218 -2.40 3.56 8.20
CA SER A 218 -3.24 3.30 7.02
C SER A 218 -3.63 4.60 6.31
N ASP A 219 -3.90 5.65 7.07
CA ASP A 219 -4.32 6.95 6.56
C ASP A 219 -3.17 7.66 5.85
N VAL A 220 -1.94 7.54 6.37
CA VAL A 220 -0.73 7.99 5.67
C VAL A 220 -0.52 7.21 4.39
N ALA A 221 -0.63 5.88 4.45
CA ALA A 221 -0.35 5.02 3.31
C ALA A 221 -1.28 5.35 2.13
N VAL A 222 -2.58 5.46 2.36
CA VAL A 222 -3.55 5.76 1.29
C VAL A 222 -3.63 7.25 1.00
N GLY A 223 -3.65 8.10 2.03
CA GLY A 223 -3.79 9.55 1.93
C GLY A 223 -2.66 10.20 1.11
N SER A 224 -1.42 9.71 1.26
CA SER A 224 -0.29 10.19 0.47
C SER A 224 -0.45 9.91 -1.04
N TYR A 225 -1.00 8.76 -1.42
CA TYR A 225 -1.31 8.50 -2.83
C TYR A 225 -2.54 9.26 -3.30
N LEU A 226 -3.55 9.48 -2.45
CA LEU A 226 -4.68 10.34 -2.78
C LEU A 226 -4.23 11.79 -3.04
N TYR A 227 -3.26 12.30 -2.27
CA TYR A 227 -2.63 13.59 -2.51
C TYR A 227 -2.00 13.66 -3.91
N TYR A 228 -1.20 12.67 -4.30
CA TYR A 228 -0.65 12.60 -5.65
C TYR A 228 -1.72 12.42 -6.74
N THR A 229 -2.76 11.63 -6.48
CA THR A 229 -3.90 11.48 -7.38
C THR A 229 -4.61 12.81 -7.59
N LYS A 230 -4.87 13.60 -6.54
CA LYS A 230 -5.50 14.93 -6.65
C LYS A 230 -4.70 15.83 -7.61
N ALA A 231 -3.37 15.80 -7.53
CA ALA A 231 -2.50 16.56 -8.43
C ALA A 231 -2.62 16.14 -9.91
N PHE A 232 -2.85 14.85 -10.21
CA PHE A 232 -3.01 14.37 -11.59
C PHE A 232 -4.41 14.55 -12.16
N PHE A 233 -5.44 14.44 -11.32
CA PHE A 233 -6.83 14.39 -11.76
C PHE A 233 -7.59 15.72 -11.60
N GLY A 234 -7.04 16.68 -10.85
CA GLY A 234 -7.59 18.04 -10.71
C GLY A 234 -9.06 18.04 -10.31
N GLU A 235 -9.88 18.82 -11.01
CA GLU A 235 -11.32 18.99 -10.74
C GLU A 235 -12.12 17.68 -10.77
N ARG A 236 -11.62 16.63 -11.43
CA ARG A 236 -12.30 15.32 -11.46
C ARG A 236 -12.40 14.68 -10.08
N PHE A 237 -11.55 15.09 -9.15
CA PHE A 237 -11.61 14.67 -7.75
C PHE A 237 -12.88 15.17 -7.06
N ALA A 238 -13.50 16.27 -7.53
CA ALA A 238 -14.73 16.83 -6.97
C ALA A 238 -15.95 15.89 -7.07
N LYS A 239 -15.87 14.83 -7.89
CA LYS A 239 -16.89 13.76 -7.94
C LYS A 239 -16.94 12.94 -6.63
N TYR A 240 -15.89 12.99 -5.81
CA TYR A 240 -15.74 12.20 -4.60
C TYR A 240 -15.63 13.12 -3.37
N PRO A 241 -16.74 13.74 -2.94
CA PRO A 241 -16.73 14.74 -1.87
C PRO A 241 -16.27 14.20 -0.52
N ASN A 242 -16.58 12.93 -0.18
CA ASN A 242 -16.10 12.34 1.08
C ASN A 242 -14.60 12.08 1.02
N VAL A 243 -14.08 11.57 -0.11
CA VAL A 243 -12.63 11.42 -0.31
C VAL A 243 -11.92 12.78 -0.28
N ALA A 244 -12.51 13.81 -0.89
CA ALA A 244 -11.96 15.16 -0.90
C ALA A 244 -11.89 15.75 0.52
N LYS A 245 -12.99 15.68 1.28
CA LYS A 245 -13.05 16.11 2.67
C LYS A 245 -12.03 15.37 3.55
N TYR A 246 -11.94 14.05 3.39
CA TYR A 246 -10.95 13.22 4.07
C TYR A 246 -9.52 13.71 3.76
N LEU A 247 -9.18 13.85 2.48
CA LEU A 247 -7.85 14.30 2.07
C LEU A 247 -7.54 15.72 2.57
N ASP A 248 -8.50 16.64 2.49
CA ASP A 248 -8.33 18.00 2.99
C ASP A 248 -8.06 18.00 4.50
N SER A 249 -8.73 17.14 5.27
CA SER A 249 -8.46 16.99 6.72
C SER A 249 -7.04 16.49 7.01
N LEU A 250 -6.50 15.59 6.20
CA LEU A 250 -5.10 15.14 6.32
C LEU A 250 -4.12 16.25 5.95
N MET A 251 -4.42 16.99 4.88
CA MET A 251 -3.60 18.10 4.41
C MET A 251 -3.60 19.28 5.39
N ASP A 252 -4.63 19.37 6.25
CA ASP A 252 -4.73 20.40 7.27
C ASP A 252 -3.90 20.13 8.52
N MET A 253 -3.41 18.90 8.70
CA MET A 253 -2.52 18.54 9.80
C MET A 253 -1.21 19.32 9.74
N GLU A 254 -0.77 19.82 10.89
CA GLU A 254 0.48 20.59 11.00
C GLU A 254 1.70 19.76 10.56
N SER A 255 1.71 18.47 10.91
CA SER A 255 2.73 17.50 10.48
C SER A 255 2.78 17.34 8.95
N PHE A 256 1.62 17.33 8.27
CA PHE A 256 1.53 17.27 6.81
C PHE A 256 2.05 18.57 6.17
N LYS A 257 1.61 19.72 6.69
CA LYS A 257 2.02 21.05 6.20
C LYS A 257 3.53 21.25 6.29
N ASN A 258 4.14 20.80 7.38
CA ASN A 258 5.59 20.90 7.60
C ASN A 258 6.43 19.93 6.77
N THR A 259 5.82 18.98 6.06
CA THR A 259 6.53 17.95 5.29
C THR A 259 6.09 17.93 3.83
N CYS A 260 4.96 17.29 3.54
CA CYS A 260 4.39 17.18 2.20
C CYS A 260 3.92 18.54 1.64
N GLY A 261 3.40 19.42 2.52
CA GLY A 261 2.88 20.74 2.15
C GLY A 261 3.94 21.83 2.02
N ALA A 262 5.16 21.62 2.53
CA ALA A 262 6.22 22.63 2.59
C ALA A 262 6.95 22.87 1.23
N SER A 263 6.35 22.45 0.11
CA SER A 263 7.03 22.34 -1.20
C SER A 263 6.64 23.39 -2.23
#